data_AF-A0A6J4SB62-F1
#
_entry.id   AF-A0A6J4SB62-F1
#
_cell.length_a   1.000
_cell.length_b   1.000
_cell.length_c   1.000
_cell.angle_alpha   90.00
_cell.angle_beta   90.00
_cell.angle_gamma   90.00
#
_symmetry.space_group_name_H-M   'P 1'
#
loop_
_entity.id
_entity.type
_entity.pdbx_description
1 polymer ?
#
loop_
_entity_poly.entity_id
_entity_poly.type
_entity_poly.pdbx_seq_one_letter_code
_entity_poly.pdbx_strand_id
1 'polypeptide(L)'
;MTERFALACGLWLLPLLASCGGTDSAADDTVTATLPAAEGSVQPPSDRGGSAKTRTIPAPIAASTYTSLEPAACKLIEENSEEGGYSRRRCPGVAGYRLETSESDLRQNVVVIAPDGRRSELDLSGLVAKGAFNRLGKAAEWRGDSPAGPTSLIFRLHVAAYPEARRPDVGKLVVARLVPSACIAAIVPPGPGQNDKARAIAEGKLPNCMGE
;
A
#
# COMPACT_ATOMS: atom_id res chain seq x y z
N MET A 1 -59.29 -1.56 -15.59
CA MET A 1 -59.22 -0.09 -15.57
C MET A 1 -57.88 0.29 -16.15
N THR A 2 -57.89 1.10 -17.20
CA THR A 2 -56.73 1.38 -18.05
C THR A 2 -56.44 2.86 -17.93
N GLU A 3 -55.22 3.28 -17.58
CA GLU A 3 -54.69 4.57 -18.03
C GLU A 3 -53.19 4.47 -18.29
N ARG A 4 -52.77 5.08 -19.39
CA ARG A 4 -51.39 5.34 -19.78
C ARG A 4 -51.22 6.85 -19.71
N PHE A 5 -50.12 7.34 -19.14
CA PHE A 5 -49.66 8.70 -19.42
C PHE A 5 -48.29 8.68 -20.07
N ALA A 6 -48.12 9.54 -21.06
CA ALA A 6 -46.95 9.65 -21.91
C ALA A 6 -46.64 11.13 -22.18
N LEU A 7 -45.45 11.37 -22.74
CA LEU A 7 -44.89 12.67 -23.15
C LEU A 7 -44.58 13.69 -22.04
N ALA A 8 -43.31 14.06 -21.95
CA ALA A 8 -42.89 15.37 -22.47
C ALA A 8 -41.43 15.32 -22.94
N CYS A 9 -41.15 15.89 -24.12
CA CYS A 9 -39.81 16.06 -24.67
C CYS A 9 -39.23 17.40 -24.17
N GLY A 10 -37.92 17.47 -23.90
CA GLY A 10 -37.29 18.62 -23.25
C GLY A 10 -35.83 18.82 -23.64
N LEU A 11 -35.54 18.83 -24.94
CA LEU A 11 -34.19 19.02 -25.48
C LEU A 11 -33.79 20.51 -25.41
N TRP A 12 -32.82 20.86 -24.56
CA TRP A 12 -32.23 22.21 -24.53
C TRP A 12 -30.82 22.20 -25.15
N LEU A 13 -30.75 22.63 -26.41
CA LEU A 13 -29.52 23.04 -27.07
C LEU A 13 -29.26 24.53 -26.79
N LEU A 14 -28.02 24.89 -26.49
CA LEU A 14 -27.53 26.28 -26.41
C LEU A 14 -26.30 26.43 -27.32
N PRO A 15 -26.35 27.28 -28.37
CA PRO A 15 -25.27 27.43 -29.33
C PRO A 15 -24.41 28.71 -29.17
N LEU A 16 -23.17 28.62 -29.66
CA LEU A 16 -22.26 29.65 -30.21
C LEU A 16 -22.01 31.00 -29.49
N LEU A 17 -20.71 31.32 -29.33
CA LEU A 17 -19.92 32.38 -30.03
C LEU A 17 -18.56 32.49 -29.27
N ALA A 18 -17.39 32.12 -29.81
CA ALA A 18 -16.63 32.66 -30.94
C ALA A 18 -16.07 34.08 -30.74
N SER A 19 -14.75 34.23 -30.52
CA SER A 19 -13.90 35.22 -31.22
C SER A 19 -12.37 34.99 -31.02
N CYS A 20 -11.60 35.59 -31.92
CA CYS A 20 -10.13 35.64 -32.12
C CYS A 20 -9.30 36.17 -30.92
N GLY A 21 -7.97 36.09 -30.87
CA GLY A 21 -6.96 35.55 -31.81
C GLY A 21 -5.55 36.12 -31.56
N GLY A 22 -4.55 35.68 -32.35
CA GLY A 22 -3.13 36.11 -32.32
C GLY A 22 -2.17 34.99 -31.88
N THR A 23 -1.20 34.47 -32.65
CA THR A 23 -0.03 35.11 -33.34
C THR A 23 0.93 35.76 -32.32
N ASP A 24 2.22 35.45 -32.19
CA ASP A 24 3.14 34.49 -32.85
C ASP A 24 4.05 33.86 -31.73
N SER A 25 5.20 33.19 -31.91
CA SER A 25 6.11 32.97 -33.05
C SER A 25 6.97 31.69 -32.83
N ALA A 26 7.95 31.46 -33.70
CA ALA A 26 8.99 30.43 -33.55
C ALA A 26 10.36 31.02 -33.17
N ALA A 27 11.05 30.34 -32.25
CA ALA A 27 12.49 30.30 -31.98
C ALA A 27 12.66 29.03 -31.11
N ASP A 28 13.32 27.95 -31.50
CA ASP A 28 14.69 27.80 -32.02
C ASP A 28 15.73 28.57 -31.18
N ASP A 29 16.17 27.91 -30.11
CA ASP A 29 17.40 28.23 -29.39
C ASP A 29 18.24 26.96 -29.28
N THR A 30 18.92 26.65 -30.39
CA THR A 30 19.92 25.59 -30.48
C THR A 30 21.18 25.98 -29.68
N VAL A 31 21.20 25.71 -28.37
CA VAL A 31 22.37 25.96 -27.52
C VAL A 31 23.41 24.84 -27.69
N THR A 32 24.27 25.02 -28.69
CA THR A 32 25.52 24.25 -28.83
C THR A 32 26.51 24.63 -27.73
N ALA A 33 26.53 23.86 -26.65
CA ALA A 33 27.54 24.01 -25.60
C ALA A 33 28.86 23.34 -26.01
N THR A 34 29.70 24.09 -26.73
CA THR A 34 31.07 23.69 -27.10
C THR A 34 31.93 23.42 -25.88
N LEU A 35 32.57 22.24 -25.84
CA LEU A 35 33.58 21.89 -24.84
C LEU A 35 34.86 22.71 -25.05
N PRO A 36 35.36 23.47 -24.05
CA PRO A 36 36.75 23.91 -24.07
C PRO A 36 37.67 22.75 -23.69
N ALA A 37 38.62 22.44 -24.58
CA ALA A 37 39.71 21.54 -24.25
C ALA A 37 40.62 22.19 -23.19
N ALA A 38 40.91 21.47 -22.10
CA ALA A 38 41.93 21.82 -21.14
C ALA A 38 42.98 20.70 -21.12
N GLU A 39 44.11 20.94 -21.80
CA GLU A 39 45.28 20.07 -21.71
C GLU A 39 45.88 20.17 -20.31
N GLY A 40 45.79 19.07 -19.55
CA GLY A 40 46.22 18.99 -18.15
C GLY A 40 47.09 17.76 -17.90
N SER A 41 48.40 17.93 -18.08
CA SER A 41 49.52 17.06 -17.69
C SER A 41 49.19 15.70 -17.03
N VAL A 42 49.50 14.61 -17.73
CA VAL A 42 49.54 13.26 -17.16
C VAL A 42 50.67 13.17 -16.12
N GLN A 43 50.33 12.87 -14.86
CA GLN A 43 51.30 12.46 -13.84
C GLN A 43 51.20 10.94 -13.60
N PRO A 44 52.31 10.22 -13.38
CA PRO A 44 52.31 8.79 -13.11
C PRO A 44 51.78 8.47 -11.70
N PRO A 45 51.24 7.25 -11.47
CA PRO A 45 50.69 6.87 -10.18
C PRO A 45 51.78 6.72 -9.11
N SER A 46 51.73 7.54 -8.07
CA SER A 46 52.47 7.30 -6.82
C SER A 46 51.63 6.39 -5.92
N ASP A 47 52.03 5.13 -5.79
CA ASP A 47 51.54 4.27 -4.71
C ASP A 47 51.79 4.94 -3.35
N ARG A 48 50.73 5.00 -2.53
CA ARG A 48 50.84 5.09 -1.07
C ARG A 48 49.55 4.59 -0.44
N GLY A 49 49.68 3.59 0.43
CA GLY A 49 48.55 2.79 0.92
C GLY A 49 47.48 3.61 1.64
N GLY A 50 46.35 3.82 0.96
CA GLY A 50 45.09 4.15 1.63
C GLY A 50 44.51 2.87 2.21
N SER A 51 44.43 2.78 3.54
CA SER A 51 43.72 1.69 4.21
C SER A 51 42.30 1.62 3.67
N ALA A 52 41.99 0.52 2.96
CA ALA A 52 40.72 0.35 2.28
C ALA A 52 39.60 0.31 3.32
N LYS A 53 38.93 1.44 3.55
CA LYS A 53 37.62 1.45 4.19
C LYS A 53 36.71 0.62 3.30
N THR A 54 36.44 -0.62 3.73
CA THR A 54 35.43 -1.48 3.10
C THR A 54 34.17 -0.65 2.95
N ARG A 55 33.85 -0.28 1.70
CA ARG A 55 32.62 0.43 1.40
C ARG A 55 31.51 -0.59 1.58
N THR A 56 30.92 -0.63 2.78
CA THR A 56 29.71 -1.40 3.04
C THR A 56 28.68 -0.97 2.00
N ILE A 57 28.46 -1.80 1.00
CA ILE A 57 27.38 -1.62 0.05
C ILE A 57 26.11 -1.79 0.89
N PRO A 58 25.22 -0.79 0.98
CA PRO A 58 23.97 -0.97 1.70
C PRO A 58 23.23 -2.14 1.06
N ALA A 59 22.67 -3.03 1.89
CA ALA A 59 21.84 -4.12 1.39
C ALA A 59 20.74 -3.53 0.48
N PRO A 60 20.36 -4.23 -0.60
CA PRO A 60 19.30 -3.75 -1.48
C PRO A 60 18.04 -3.46 -0.64
N ILE A 61 17.53 -2.24 -0.75
CA ILE A 61 16.30 -1.84 -0.08
C ILE A 61 15.19 -2.68 -0.71
N ALA A 62 14.53 -3.54 0.08
CA ALA A 62 13.45 -4.39 -0.43
C ALA A 62 12.41 -3.55 -1.17
N ALA A 63 11.81 -4.11 -2.24
CA ALA A 63 10.86 -3.37 -3.05
C ALA A 63 9.49 -3.27 -2.36
N SER A 64 8.84 -2.10 -2.43
CA SER A 64 7.43 -1.96 -2.03
C SER A 64 6.53 -2.22 -3.24
N THR A 65 5.65 -3.20 -3.14
CA THR A 65 4.51 -3.35 -4.05
C THR A 65 3.23 -3.15 -3.26
N TYR A 66 2.18 -2.55 -3.85
CA TYR A 66 0.96 -2.20 -3.11
C TYR A 66 -0.28 -2.89 -3.66
N THR A 67 -1.10 -3.43 -2.76
CA THR A 67 -2.49 -3.84 -3.01
C THR A 67 -3.41 -2.78 -2.41
N SER A 68 -4.43 -2.34 -3.14
CA SER A 68 -5.54 -1.59 -2.52
C SER A 68 -6.47 -2.55 -1.75
N LEU A 69 -6.85 -2.12 -0.54
CA LEU A 69 -7.83 -2.78 0.32
C LEU A 69 -9.19 -2.05 0.32
N GLU A 70 -9.34 -1.00 -0.51
CA GLU A 70 -10.62 -0.29 -0.60
C GLU A 70 -11.67 -1.19 -1.26
N PRO A 71 -12.94 -1.20 -0.80
CA PRO A 71 -13.95 -2.16 -1.26
C PRO A 71 -14.13 -2.23 -2.79
N ALA A 72 -13.97 -1.11 -3.49
CA ALA A 72 -14.07 -1.04 -4.96
C ALA A 72 -12.92 -1.76 -5.72
N ALA A 73 -11.78 -1.97 -5.07
CA ALA A 73 -10.64 -2.71 -5.63
C ALA A 73 -10.71 -4.23 -5.34
N CYS A 74 -11.68 -4.68 -4.55
CA CYS A 74 -11.80 -6.05 -4.07
C CYS A 74 -13.13 -6.67 -4.51
N LYS A 75 -13.09 -7.90 -5.05
CA LYS A 75 -14.30 -8.61 -5.47
C LYS A 75 -15.10 -9.06 -4.25
N LEU A 76 -16.37 -8.69 -4.14
CA LEU A 76 -17.29 -9.28 -3.16
C LEU A 76 -17.41 -10.79 -3.42
N ILE A 77 -17.21 -11.60 -2.37
CA ILE A 77 -17.29 -13.07 -2.44
C ILE A 77 -18.37 -13.65 -1.52
N GLU A 78 -18.80 -12.93 -0.48
CA GLU A 78 -19.83 -13.35 0.46
C GLU A 78 -20.37 -12.11 1.18
N GLU A 79 -21.67 -12.08 1.48
CA GLU A 79 -22.32 -10.99 2.22
C GLU A 79 -23.63 -11.50 2.87
N ASN A 80 -23.91 -11.02 4.08
CA ASN A 80 -25.22 -11.10 4.71
C ASN A 80 -25.59 -9.70 5.22
N SER A 81 -26.78 -9.22 4.84
CA SER A 81 -27.32 -7.91 5.24
C SER A 81 -28.40 -8.00 6.34
N GLU A 82 -28.66 -9.19 6.89
CA GLU A 82 -29.55 -9.40 8.04
C GLU A 82 -28.89 -8.95 9.36
N GLU A 83 -29.57 -9.17 10.49
CA GLU A 83 -29.06 -8.83 11.82
C GLU A 83 -27.74 -9.56 12.13
N GLY A 84 -26.74 -8.84 12.63
CA GLY A 84 -25.37 -9.36 12.77
C GLY A 84 -24.62 -9.50 11.44
N GLY A 85 -25.03 -8.74 10.42
CA GLY A 85 -24.50 -8.77 9.05
C GLY A 85 -22.97 -8.79 8.95
N TYR A 86 -22.50 -9.38 7.86
CA TYR A 86 -21.08 -9.53 7.56
C TYR A 86 -20.83 -9.42 6.06
N SER A 87 -19.60 -9.11 5.69
CA SER A 87 -19.16 -9.14 4.29
C SER A 87 -17.74 -9.66 4.16
N ARG A 88 -17.45 -10.34 3.04
CA ARG A 88 -16.11 -10.81 2.69
C ARG A 88 -15.79 -10.43 1.26
N ARG A 89 -14.62 -9.81 1.06
CA ARG A 89 -14.13 -9.34 -0.24
C ARG A 89 -12.74 -9.92 -0.49
N ARG A 90 -12.45 -10.32 -1.73
CA ARG A 90 -11.15 -10.83 -2.17
C ARG A 90 -10.42 -9.75 -2.98
N CYS A 91 -9.32 -9.27 -2.42
CA CYS A 91 -8.46 -8.26 -3.03
C CYS A 91 -7.34 -8.93 -3.85
N PRO A 92 -6.81 -8.27 -4.90
CA PRO A 92 -5.64 -8.74 -5.63
C PRO A 92 -4.39 -8.78 -4.72
N GLY A 93 -3.38 -9.56 -5.10
CA GLY A 93 -2.11 -9.63 -4.38
C GLY A 93 -0.93 -9.76 -5.34
N VAL A 94 0.25 -10.06 -4.78
CA VAL A 94 1.53 -10.05 -5.49
C VAL A 94 2.12 -11.45 -5.49
N ALA A 95 2.83 -11.84 -6.56
CA ALA A 95 3.54 -13.13 -6.67
C ALA A 95 2.67 -14.36 -6.32
N GLY A 96 1.42 -14.38 -6.77
CA GLY A 96 0.46 -15.47 -6.51
C GLY A 96 -0.28 -15.41 -5.18
N TYR A 97 0.17 -14.56 -4.23
CA TYR A 97 -0.61 -14.27 -3.03
C TYR A 97 -1.91 -13.52 -3.37
N ARG A 98 -2.92 -13.70 -2.52
CA ARG A 98 -4.18 -12.92 -2.51
C ARG A 98 -4.54 -12.55 -1.08
N LEU A 99 -5.36 -11.53 -0.91
CA LEU A 99 -5.92 -11.16 0.39
C LEU A 99 -7.44 -11.34 0.36
N GLU A 100 -8.01 -11.78 1.47
CA GLU A 100 -9.43 -11.61 1.76
C GLU A 100 -9.60 -10.68 2.95
N THR A 101 -10.42 -9.66 2.80
CA THR A 101 -10.86 -8.78 3.88
C THR A 101 -12.25 -9.19 4.31
N SER A 102 -12.48 -9.37 5.61
CA SER A 102 -13.82 -9.51 6.18
C SER A 102 -14.22 -8.28 6.97
N GLU A 103 -15.52 -8.08 7.16
CA GLU A 103 -16.10 -7.13 8.10
C GLU A 103 -17.34 -7.75 8.75
N SER A 104 -17.46 -7.66 10.07
CA SER A 104 -18.65 -8.04 10.84
C SER A 104 -18.59 -7.34 12.20
N ASP A 105 -19.74 -6.86 12.70
CA ASP A 105 -19.86 -6.07 13.95
C ASP A 105 -18.78 -4.97 14.06
N LEU A 106 -18.61 -4.20 12.97
CA LEU A 106 -17.66 -3.08 12.87
C LEU A 106 -16.20 -3.44 13.21
N ARG A 107 -15.82 -4.71 13.02
CA ARG A 107 -14.45 -5.21 13.10
C ARG A 107 -14.07 -5.79 11.75
N GLN A 108 -12.93 -5.35 11.21
CA GLN A 108 -12.41 -5.85 9.95
C GLN A 108 -11.27 -6.85 10.19
N ASN A 109 -11.21 -7.90 9.37
CA ASN A 109 -10.09 -8.84 9.42
C ASN A 109 -9.42 -9.08 8.07
N VAL A 110 -8.19 -9.64 8.11
CA VAL A 110 -7.41 -10.01 6.92
C VAL A 110 -7.03 -11.49 6.98
N VAL A 111 -7.39 -12.23 5.94
CA VAL A 111 -6.86 -13.55 5.64
C VAL A 111 -5.88 -13.43 4.49
N VAL A 112 -4.65 -13.88 4.72
CA VAL A 112 -3.64 -14.05 3.66
C VAL A 112 -3.86 -15.40 2.99
N ILE A 113 -3.87 -15.43 1.66
CA ILE A 113 -3.93 -16.64 0.86
C ILE A 113 -2.61 -16.77 0.11
N ALA A 114 -1.83 -17.79 0.46
CA ALA A 114 -0.54 -18.06 -0.17
C ALA A 114 -0.70 -18.66 -1.58
N PRO A 115 0.37 -18.70 -2.40
CA PRO A 115 0.32 -19.24 -3.77
C PRO A 115 -0.07 -20.72 -3.84
N ASP A 116 0.22 -21.49 -2.80
CA ASP A 116 -0.20 -22.89 -2.60
C ASP A 116 -1.69 -23.04 -2.25
N GLY A 117 -2.43 -21.93 -2.13
CA GLY A 117 -3.85 -21.90 -1.76
C GLY A 117 -4.11 -21.92 -0.24
N ARG A 118 -3.06 -22.06 0.59
CA ARG A 118 -3.17 -22.10 2.05
C ARG A 118 -3.63 -20.76 2.59
N ARG A 119 -4.54 -20.82 3.55
CA ARG A 119 -5.17 -19.66 4.18
C ARG A 119 -4.56 -19.45 5.56
N SER A 120 -4.28 -18.21 5.92
CA SER A 120 -3.84 -17.84 7.26
C SER A 120 -4.56 -16.56 7.67
N GLU A 121 -5.41 -16.68 8.69
CA GLU A 121 -6.11 -15.56 9.29
C GLU A 121 -5.19 -14.84 10.27
N LEU A 122 -5.11 -13.52 10.14
CA LEU A 122 -4.37 -12.68 11.08
C LEU A 122 -5.34 -12.31 12.20
N ASP A 123 -5.06 -12.59 13.47
CA ASP A 123 -5.99 -12.19 14.55
C ASP A 123 -5.88 -10.68 14.86
N LEU A 124 -6.53 -9.85 14.03
CA LEU A 124 -6.55 -8.41 14.24
C LEU A 124 -7.40 -8.01 15.45
N SER A 125 -8.45 -8.77 15.77
CA SER A 125 -9.34 -8.46 16.89
C SER A 125 -8.64 -8.69 18.24
N GLY A 126 -8.07 -9.88 18.47
CA GLY A 126 -7.44 -10.28 19.72
C GLY A 126 -5.99 -9.81 19.86
N LEU A 127 -5.18 -9.72 18.79
CA LEU A 127 -3.79 -9.26 18.90
C LEU A 127 -3.64 -7.75 18.76
N VAL A 128 -4.35 -7.10 17.83
CA VAL A 128 -4.10 -5.70 17.45
C VAL A 128 -5.11 -4.71 18.04
N ALA A 129 -6.41 -4.99 17.90
CA ALA A 129 -7.49 -4.12 18.34
C ALA A 129 -7.90 -4.33 19.81
N LYS A 130 -7.58 -5.50 20.39
CA LYS A 130 -7.98 -5.91 21.75
C LYS A 130 -9.50 -5.84 21.95
N GLY A 131 -10.24 -6.39 20.99
CA GLY A 131 -11.71 -6.43 20.95
C GLY A 131 -12.40 -5.15 20.46
N ALA A 132 -11.69 -4.02 20.39
CA ALA A 132 -12.25 -2.76 19.93
C ALA A 132 -12.65 -2.80 18.43
N PHE A 133 -13.64 -1.97 18.07
CA PHE A 133 -13.99 -1.70 16.68
C PHE A 133 -12.78 -1.20 15.91
N ASN A 134 -12.71 -1.58 14.63
CA ASN A 134 -11.54 -1.31 13.82
C ASN A 134 -11.86 -1.33 12.33
N ARG A 135 -11.03 -0.63 11.56
CA ARG A 135 -11.10 -0.59 10.09
C ARG A 135 -9.69 -0.59 9.49
N LEU A 136 -9.56 -1.26 8.36
CA LEU A 136 -8.33 -1.31 7.58
C LEU A 136 -8.02 0.06 6.95
N GLY A 137 -6.73 0.32 6.76
CA GLY A 137 -6.28 1.38 5.88
C GLY A 137 -6.47 1.01 4.41
N LYS A 138 -6.34 1.99 3.52
CA LYS A 138 -6.61 1.86 2.07
C LYS A 138 -5.72 0.86 1.33
N ALA A 139 -4.57 0.45 1.88
CA ALA A 139 -3.60 -0.37 1.17
C ALA A 139 -2.83 -1.32 2.09
N ALA A 140 -2.36 -2.42 1.49
CA ALA A 140 -1.34 -3.29 2.02
C ALA A 140 -0.05 -3.15 1.18
N GLU A 141 1.07 -3.03 1.86
CA GLU A 141 2.42 -2.94 1.30
C GLU A 141 3.13 -4.29 1.44
N TRP A 142 3.40 -4.92 0.31
CA TRP A 142 4.20 -6.13 0.21
C TRP A 142 5.68 -5.74 0.24
N ARG A 143 6.47 -6.41 1.09
CA ARG A 143 7.94 -6.23 1.19
C ARG A 143 8.63 -7.57 0.94
N GLY A 144 9.74 -7.54 0.24
CA GLY A 144 10.62 -8.68 0.01
C GLY A 144 11.58 -8.42 -1.16
N ASP A 145 12.45 -9.39 -1.41
CA ASP A 145 13.45 -9.29 -2.48
C ASP A 145 12.90 -9.84 -3.80
N SER A 146 13.14 -9.10 -4.88
CA SER A 146 12.96 -9.63 -6.24
C SER A 146 14.18 -10.48 -6.60
N PRO A 147 14.04 -11.68 -7.18
CA PRO A 147 12.80 -12.30 -7.69
C PRO A 147 12.11 -13.26 -6.71
N ALA A 148 12.62 -13.42 -5.48
CA ALA A 148 12.10 -14.40 -4.50
C ALA A 148 10.65 -14.16 -4.08
N GLY A 149 10.16 -12.91 -4.19
CA GLY A 149 8.80 -12.52 -3.86
C GLY A 149 8.68 -11.93 -2.45
N PRO A 150 7.45 -11.57 -2.02
CA PRO A 150 7.24 -10.93 -0.74
C PRO A 150 7.44 -11.92 0.41
N THR A 151 8.19 -11.50 1.42
CA THR A 151 8.41 -12.21 2.68
C THR A 151 7.55 -11.64 3.82
N SER A 152 7.12 -10.38 3.66
CA SER A 152 6.35 -9.64 4.65
C SER A 152 5.19 -8.85 4.00
N LEU A 153 4.15 -8.61 4.80
CA LEU A 153 3.02 -7.74 4.47
C LEU A 153 2.86 -6.69 5.57
N ILE A 154 2.79 -5.41 5.19
CA ILE A 154 2.51 -4.30 6.10
C ILE A 154 1.17 -3.69 5.74
N PHE A 155 0.28 -3.49 6.71
CA PHE A 155 -0.94 -2.72 6.49
C PHE A 155 -1.34 -1.92 7.73
N ARG A 156 -2.21 -0.93 7.54
CA ARG A 156 -2.68 -0.07 8.62
C ARG A 156 -3.98 -0.61 9.19
N LEU A 157 -4.08 -0.62 10.52
CA LEU A 157 -5.34 -0.83 11.24
C LEU A 157 -5.65 0.42 12.06
N HIS A 158 -6.80 1.02 11.82
CA HIS A 158 -7.35 2.09 12.63
C HIS A 158 -8.22 1.44 13.70
N VAL A 159 -7.84 1.61 14.97
CA VAL A 159 -8.53 1.02 16.13
C VAL A 159 -9.27 2.13 16.87
N ALA A 160 -10.55 1.94 17.16
CA ALA A 160 -11.34 2.90 17.92
C ALA A 160 -10.69 3.15 19.31
N ALA A 161 -10.50 4.42 19.68
CA ALA A 161 -9.82 4.78 20.92
C ALA A 161 -10.67 4.45 22.17
N TYR A 162 -11.98 4.69 22.07
CA TYR A 162 -13.01 4.39 23.07
C TYR A 162 -14.35 4.18 22.34
N PRO A 163 -15.26 3.33 22.84
CA PRO A 163 -16.55 3.09 22.18
C PRO A 163 -17.49 4.30 22.17
N GLU A 164 -17.36 5.23 23.12
CA GLU A 164 -18.30 6.33 23.34
C GLU A 164 -17.71 7.74 23.05
N ALA A 165 -16.40 7.86 22.82
CA ALA A 165 -15.74 9.17 22.75
C ALA A 165 -15.56 9.67 21.31
N ARG A 166 -15.75 10.97 21.10
CA ARG A 166 -15.43 11.70 19.85
C ARG A 166 -13.91 11.84 19.57
N ARG A 167 -13.11 10.82 19.89
CA ARG A 167 -11.66 10.80 19.62
C ARG A 167 -11.38 10.07 18.30
N PRO A 168 -10.39 10.52 17.51
CA PRO A 168 -10.03 9.83 16.28
C PRO A 168 -9.44 8.44 16.56
N ASP A 169 -9.63 7.52 15.61
CA ASP A 169 -9.05 6.17 15.67
C ASP A 169 -7.51 6.20 15.76
N VAL A 170 -6.97 5.28 16.55
CA VAL A 170 -5.53 5.09 16.70
C VAL A 170 -5.00 4.22 15.55
N GLY A 171 -4.26 4.82 14.63
CA GLY A 171 -3.65 4.12 13.50
C GLY A 171 -2.39 3.35 13.87
N LYS A 172 -2.48 2.02 13.97
CA LYS A 172 -1.35 1.09 14.12
C LYS A 172 -0.91 0.56 12.74
N LEU A 173 0.36 0.19 12.58
CA LEU A 173 0.77 -0.66 11.46
C LEU A 173 0.96 -2.10 11.96
N VAL A 174 0.42 -3.04 11.21
CA VAL A 174 0.61 -4.48 11.41
C VAL A 174 1.69 -4.93 10.44
N VAL A 175 2.71 -5.62 10.93
CA VAL A 175 3.70 -6.32 10.11
C VAL A 175 3.44 -7.81 10.25
N ALA A 176 3.04 -8.45 9.16
CA ALA A 176 2.86 -9.88 9.08
C ALA A 176 4.03 -10.52 8.33
N ARG A 177 4.57 -11.60 8.90
CA ARG A 177 5.43 -12.56 8.18
C ARG A 177 4.55 -13.38 7.24
N LEU A 178 5.06 -13.79 6.07
CA LEU A 178 4.31 -14.61 5.10
C LEU A 178 4.72 -16.10 5.08
N VAL A 179 5.96 -16.40 5.46
CA VAL A 179 6.58 -17.73 5.35
C VAL A 179 7.06 -18.20 6.74
N PRO A 180 6.85 -19.47 7.16
CA PRO A 180 6.21 -20.56 6.41
C PRO A 180 4.70 -20.37 6.25
N SER A 181 4.02 -19.84 7.27
CA SER A 181 2.62 -19.42 7.28
C SER A 181 2.52 -17.93 7.58
N ALA A 182 1.42 -17.31 7.14
CA ALA A 182 1.23 -15.89 7.39
C ALA A 182 0.74 -15.66 8.83
N CYS A 183 1.38 -14.74 9.53
CA CYS A 183 1.06 -14.43 10.93
C CYS A 183 1.53 -13.02 11.30
N ILE A 184 0.94 -12.43 12.33
CA ILE A 184 1.36 -11.12 12.85
C ILE A 184 2.70 -11.28 13.58
N ALA A 185 3.75 -10.62 13.09
CA ALA A 185 5.08 -10.65 13.69
C ALA A 185 5.37 -9.38 14.52
N ALA A 186 4.77 -8.25 14.17
CA ALA A 186 4.88 -7.02 14.96
C ALA A 186 3.69 -6.07 14.79
N ILE A 187 3.51 -5.19 15.78
CA ILE A 187 2.55 -4.07 15.75
C ILE A 187 3.33 -2.79 16.05
N VAL A 188 3.37 -1.85 15.11
CA VAL A 188 4.05 -0.56 15.28
C VAL A 188 3.04 0.49 15.76
N PRO A 189 3.24 1.06 16.97
CA PRO A 189 2.35 2.09 17.52
C PRO A 189 2.39 3.38 16.68
N PRO A 190 1.38 4.27 16.79
CA PRO A 190 1.41 5.58 16.14
C PRO A 190 2.63 6.40 16.57
N GLY A 191 3.20 7.18 15.65
CA GLY A 191 4.27 8.12 15.95
C GLY A 191 5.12 8.50 14.73
N PRO A 192 6.14 9.35 14.91
CA PRO A 192 7.06 9.73 13.84
C PRO A 192 7.78 8.52 13.22
N GLY A 193 7.91 8.51 11.89
CA GLY A 193 8.58 7.43 11.13
C GLY A 193 7.91 6.06 11.22
N GLN A 194 6.58 5.99 11.46
CA GLN A 194 5.88 4.73 11.67
C GLN A 194 6.04 3.75 10.49
N ASN A 195 5.91 4.23 9.25
CA ASN A 195 6.07 3.41 8.05
C ASN A 195 7.50 2.85 7.96
N ASP A 196 8.51 3.67 8.19
CA ASP A 196 9.92 3.27 8.06
C ASP A 196 10.33 2.29 9.16
N LYS A 197 9.78 2.44 10.38
CA LYS A 197 9.90 1.44 11.45
C LYS A 197 9.28 0.10 11.07
N ALA A 198 8.09 0.11 10.45
CA ALA A 198 7.45 -1.12 9.99
C ALA A 198 8.23 -1.81 8.86
N ARG A 199 8.78 -1.02 7.92
CA ARG A 199 9.66 -1.49 6.84
C ARG A 199 10.96 -2.10 7.37
N ALA A 200 11.64 -1.42 8.30
CA ALA A 200 12.84 -1.94 8.95
C ALA A 200 12.60 -3.28 9.68
N ILE A 201 11.42 -3.48 10.29
CA ILE A 201 11.04 -4.79 10.87
C ILE A 201 10.81 -5.83 9.77
N ALA A 202 10.16 -5.44 8.66
CA ALA A 202 9.83 -6.32 7.54
C ALA A 202 11.03 -6.74 6.67
N GLU A 203 12.11 -5.96 6.69
CA GLU A 203 13.40 -6.20 6.02
C GLU A 203 14.41 -6.94 6.92
N GLY A 204 14.26 -6.81 8.24
CA GLY A 204 15.12 -7.48 9.21
C GLY A 204 14.78 -8.95 9.40
N LYS A 205 15.43 -9.59 10.39
CA LYS A 205 14.98 -10.89 10.88
C LYS A 205 13.61 -10.72 11.55
N LEU A 206 12.55 -11.11 10.84
CA LEU A 206 11.18 -11.09 11.34
C LEU A 206 11.07 -11.82 12.70
N PRO A 207 10.33 -11.25 13.67
CA PRO A 207 9.99 -11.94 14.91
C PRO A 207 9.23 -13.25 14.69
N ASN A 208 9.09 -14.03 15.75
CA ASN A 208 8.11 -15.11 15.83
C ASN A 208 6.68 -14.55 15.76
N CYS A 209 5.69 -15.38 15.50
CA CYS A 209 4.31 -14.91 15.48
C CYS A 209 3.89 -14.48 16.88
N MET A 210 3.09 -13.42 16.96
CA MET A 210 2.47 -12.98 18.20
C MET A 210 1.32 -13.95 18.55
N GLY A 211 1.33 -14.50 19.75
CA GLY A 211 0.30 -15.46 20.21
C GLY A 211 0.62 -16.94 19.96
N GLU A 212 1.82 -17.25 19.47
CA GLU A 212 2.46 -18.59 19.57
C GLU A 212 3.19 -18.75 20.93
#